data_AF-A0A0F9N5P3-F1
#
_entry.id   AF-A0A0F9N5P3-F1
#
_cell.length_a   1.000
_cell.length_b   1.000
_cell.length_c   1.000
_cell.angle_alpha   90.00
_cell.angle_beta   90.00
_cell.angle_gamma   90.00
#
_symmetry.space_group_name_H-M   'P 1'
#
loop_
_entity.id
_entity.type
_entity.pdbx_description
1 polymer ?
#
loop_
_entity_poly.entity_id
_entity_poly.type
_entity_poly.pdbx_seq_one_letter_code
_entity_poly.pdbx_strand_id
1 'polypeptide(L)'
;MKLNQNRKPKQIIPENFQNPINQFSDDNPIGSDPMLYIYLIENEVNGKVYIGETDNIEKRWEKHKSKAKYIRKLRNNGIIIQTEYFINALIKHGFEVWKICEIDTAFTQEELDEKEIYWIAYYRQRLGRENVYNIHDGGTGGRNSDEALKKIGRIMSTRWEDDNWKQKRSEDQSRIMTKRWEDGDMSRENQSKSMDLKWKDDKFRNNQCRLFREKWTETKEANSKNGIYLRDPIKNEEEFRIDVEKLTLEQLVKKYKKSLNTIRKNIIYFLGKDFRKKRIRS
;
A
#
# COMPACT_ATOMS: atom_id res chain seq x y z
N MET A 1 -33.50 -53.34 -14.27
CA MET A 1 -32.09 -53.65 -13.94
C MET A 1 -31.51 -52.51 -13.10
N LYS A 2 -31.25 -52.83 -11.83
CA LYS A 2 -30.39 -52.18 -10.81
C LYS A 2 -30.19 -50.65 -10.86
N LEU A 3 -30.82 -49.99 -9.88
CA LEU A 3 -30.35 -48.79 -9.19
C LEU A 3 -28.84 -48.88 -8.91
N ASN A 4 -28.08 -47.83 -9.24
CA ASN A 4 -26.70 -47.69 -8.77
C ASN A 4 -26.48 -46.36 -8.02
N GLN A 5 -26.85 -46.44 -6.74
CA GLN A 5 -26.09 -46.00 -5.57
C GLN A 5 -25.56 -44.56 -5.52
N ASN A 6 -26.25 -43.78 -4.68
CA ASN A 6 -25.73 -42.73 -3.80
C ASN A 6 -24.23 -42.85 -3.51
N ARG A 7 -23.41 -42.04 -4.17
CA ARG A 7 -22.11 -41.65 -3.61
C ARG A 7 -22.37 -40.56 -2.59
N LYS A 8 -22.45 -40.93 -1.31
CA LYS A 8 -22.35 -39.97 -0.21
C LYS A 8 -21.04 -39.17 -0.40
N PRO A 9 -21.04 -37.83 -0.27
CA PRO A 9 -19.80 -37.08 -0.25
C PRO A 9 -18.93 -37.59 0.91
N LYS A 10 -17.67 -37.93 0.60
CA LYS A 10 -16.70 -38.35 1.60
C LYS A 10 -16.55 -37.22 2.62
N GLN A 11 -16.77 -37.52 3.88
CA GLN A 11 -16.47 -36.64 5.01
C GLN A 11 -14.98 -36.25 4.93
N ILE A 12 -14.70 -34.95 4.79
CA ILE A 12 -13.35 -34.42 4.48
C ILE A 12 -12.53 -34.16 5.76
N ILE A 13 -13.12 -34.34 6.94
CA ILE A 13 -12.47 -34.02 8.22
C ILE A 13 -11.87 -35.31 8.82
N PRO A 14 -10.54 -35.41 8.98
CA PRO A 14 -9.94 -36.50 9.74
C PRO A 14 -10.27 -36.32 11.24
N GLU A 15 -10.77 -37.38 11.88
CA GLU A 15 -11.21 -37.38 13.28
C GLU A 15 -10.07 -37.30 14.31
N ASN A 16 -8.80 -37.30 13.91
CA ASN A 16 -7.68 -37.16 14.84
C ASN A 16 -6.44 -36.63 14.11
N PHE A 17 -6.03 -35.41 14.41
CA PHE A 17 -4.68 -34.93 14.07
C PHE A 17 -4.10 -34.24 15.31
N GLN A 18 -3.13 -34.90 15.94
CA GLN A 18 -2.32 -34.31 17.00
C GLN A 18 -1.48 -33.17 16.42
N ASN A 19 -1.59 -31.99 17.04
CA ASN A 19 -0.82 -30.78 16.75
C ASN A 19 0.70 -31.05 16.83
N PRO A 20 1.48 -30.81 15.76
CA PRO A 20 2.94 -30.94 15.81
C PRO A 20 3.64 -29.59 16.03
N ILE A 21 3.00 -28.60 16.67
CA ILE A 21 3.62 -27.29 16.95
C ILE A 21 3.61 -27.05 18.46
N ASN A 22 4.60 -27.63 19.13
CA ASN A 22 4.90 -27.37 20.53
C ASN A 22 6.31 -26.74 20.61
N GLN A 23 6.49 -25.54 20.01
CA GLN A 23 7.75 -24.79 20.05
C GLN A 23 7.60 -23.26 20.06
N PHE A 24 6.49 -22.69 20.57
CA PHE A 24 6.41 -21.24 20.79
C PHE A 24 5.91 -20.92 22.21
N SER A 25 6.88 -20.52 23.04
CA SER A 25 6.83 -19.76 24.31
C SER A 25 5.76 -20.06 25.36
N ASP A 26 6.23 -20.63 26.48
CA ASP A 26 5.56 -20.88 27.76
C ASP A 26 5.24 -19.61 28.58
N ASP A 27 4.61 -18.59 27.98
CA ASP A 27 4.09 -17.44 28.72
C ASP A 27 2.56 -17.41 28.63
N ASN A 28 1.90 -18.42 29.20
CA ASN A 28 0.43 -18.49 29.21
C ASN A 28 -0.13 -18.57 30.65
N PRO A 29 -0.97 -17.63 31.09
CA PRO A 29 -1.71 -17.77 32.33
C PRO A 29 -2.80 -18.83 32.15
N ILE A 30 -2.74 -19.85 33.00
CA ILE A 30 -3.64 -21.00 33.05
C ILE A 30 -5.11 -20.53 33.17
N GLY A 31 -5.92 -20.70 32.12
CA GLY A 31 -7.39 -20.69 32.21
C GLY A 31 -8.18 -19.69 31.35
N SER A 32 -7.61 -19.01 30.37
CA SER A 32 -8.38 -18.18 29.43
C SER A 32 -8.90 -18.97 28.21
N ASP A 33 -10.19 -18.87 27.88
CA ASP A 33 -10.72 -19.39 26.62
C ASP A 33 -10.13 -18.64 25.40
N PRO A 34 -9.89 -19.32 24.27
CA PRO A 34 -9.46 -18.66 23.05
C PRO A 34 -10.51 -17.65 22.59
N MET A 35 -10.07 -16.44 22.24
CA MET A 35 -10.96 -15.32 21.89
C MET A 35 -11.13 -15.13 20.37
N LEU A 36 -10.41 -15.90 19.56
CA LEU A 36 -10.34 -15.75 18.10
C LEU A 36 -10.40 -17.11 17.40
N TYR A 37 -10.98 -17.13 16.21
CA TYR A 37 -11.36 -18.33 15.47
C TYR A 37 -10.95 -18.24 13.99
N ILE A 38 -10.38 -19.32 13.47
CA ILE A 38 -10.30 -19.59 12.03
C ILE A 38 -11.48 -20.47 11.66
N TYR A 39 -12.22 -20.04 10.64
CA TYR A 39 -13.36 -20.77 10.12
C TYR A 39 -13.20 -21.08 8.63
N LEU A 40 -13.84 -22.16 8.22
CA LEU A 40 -13.97 -22.59 6.84
C LEU A 40 -15.45 -22.56 6.43
N ILE A 41 -15.71 -22.04 5.23
CA ILE A 41 -17.02 -22.07 4.58
C ILE A 41 -16.89 -22.87 3.29
N GLU A 42 -17.54 -24.03 3.25
CA GLU A 42 -17.60 -24.90 2.08
C GLU A 42 -18.90 -24.67 1.31
N ASN A 43 -18.80 -24.58 -0.01
CA ASN A 43 -19.96 -24.63 -0.90
C ASN A 43 -20.25 -26.09 -1.27
N GLU A 44 -21.34 -26.65 -0.76
CA GLU A 44 -21.67 -28.07 -0.96
C GLU A 44 -22.03 -28.43 -2.42
N VAL A 45 -22.32 -27.43 -3.28
CA VAL A 45 -22.61 -27.65 -4.70
C VAL A 45 -21.34 -27.96 -5.50
N ASN A 46 -20.22 -27.32 -5.16
CA ASN A 46 -18.99 -27.39 -5.96
C ASN A 46 -17.72 -27.77 -5.17
N GLY A 47 -17.83 -27.95 -3.86
CA GLY A 47 -16.73 -28.32 -2.97
C GLY A 47 -15.67 -27.22 -2.77
N LYS A 48 -15.93 -25.99 -3.23
CA LYS A 48 -15.00 -24.88 -3.06
C LYS A 48 -15.09 -24.29 -1.66
N VAL A 49 -13.96 -23.85 -1.13
CA VAL A 49 -13.85 -23.39 0.26
C VAL A 49 -13.40 -21.93 0.37
N TYR A 50 -13.85 -21.26 1.43
CA TYR A 50 -13.36 -19.96 1.87
C TYR A 50 -12.84 -20.10 3.30
N ILE A 51 -11.65 -19.59 3.58
CA ILE A 51 -11.06 -19.55 4.91
C ILE A 51 -11.14 -18.11 5.41
N GLY A 52 -11.48 -17.90 6.67
CA GLY A 52 -11.39 -16.57 7.26
C GLY A 52 -11.22 -16.61 8.77
N GLU A 53 -10.97 -15.43 9.31
CA GLU A 53 -10.73 -15.21 10.72
C GLU A 53 -11.83 -14.33 11.36
N THR A 54 -12.11 -14.54 12.64
CA THR A 54 -13.04 -13.69 13.41
C THR A 54 -13.00 -13.98 14.91
N ASP A 55 -13.52 -13.05 15.72
CA ASP A 55 -13.89 -13.24 17.13
C ASP A 55 -15.25 -13.96 17.34
N ASN A 56 -16.12 -13.97 16.32
CA ASN A 56 -17.43 -14.62 16.36
C ASN A 56 -17.90 -15.06 14.95
N ILE A 57 -17.92 -16.38 14.73
CA ILE A 57 -18.22 -17.01 13.43
C ILE A 57 -19.64 -16.68 12.95
N GLU A 58 -20.64 -16.77 13.82
CA GLU A 58 -22.04 -16.52 13.47
C GLU A 58 -22.27 -15.07 13.01
N LYS A 59 -21.74 -14.11 13.78
CA LYS A 59 -21.81 -12.68 13.46
C LYS A 59 -21.07 -12.36 12.17
N ARG A 60 -19.91 -12.99 11.93
CA ARG A 60 -19.15 -12.84 10.69
C ARG A 60 -19.92 -13.37 9.49
N TRP A 61 -20.59 -14.51 9.64
CA TRP A 61 -21.43 -15.08 8.60
C TRP A 61 -22.60 -14.18 8.22
N GLU A 62 -23.31 -13.62 9.21
CA GLU A 62 -24.40 -12.67 8.96
C GLU A 62 -23.92 -11.39 8.26
N LYS A 63 -22.70 -10.92 8.55
CA LYS A 63 -22.07 -9.83 7.80
C LYS A 63 -21.85 -10.19 6.33
N HIS A 64 -21.36 -11.40 6.03
CA HIS A 64 -21.18 -11.87 4.65
C HIS A 64 -22.51 -11.94 3.89
N LYS A 65 -23.56 -12.50 4.50
CA LYS A 65 -24.92 -12.52 3.92
C LYS A 65 -25.44 -11.12 3.66
N SER A 66 -25.29 -10.21 4.62
CA SER A 66 -25.76 -8.82 4.52
C SER A 66 -25.04 -8.09 3.38
N LYS A 67 -23.73 -8.25 3.26
CA LYS A 67 -22.93 -7.71 2.15
C LYS A 67 -23.40 -8.26 0.81
N ALA A 68 -23.61 -9.57 0.69
CA ALA A 68 -24.12 -10.19 -0.53
C ALA A 68 -25.52 -9.66 -0.92
N LYS A 69 -26.45 -9.53 0.03
CA LYS A 69 -27.79 -8.95 -0.18
C LYS A 69 -27.71 -7.50 -0.65
N TYR A 70 -26.86 -6.70 -0.03
CA TYR A 70 -26.64 -5.30 -0.40
C TYR A 70 -26.09 -5.16 -1.83
N ILE A 71 -25.05 -5.93 -2.17
CA ILE A 71 -24.47 -5.93 -3.53
C ILE A 71 -25.50 -6.39 -4.57
N ARG A 72 -26.29 -7.42 -4.27
CA ARG A 72 -27.38 -7.87 -5.16
C ARG A 72 -28.41 -6.76 -5.39
N LYS A 73 -28.81 -6.04 -4.34
CA LYS A 73 -29.75 -4.91 -4.45
C LYS A 73 -29.18 -3.80 -5.35
N LEU A 74 -27.92 -3.43 -5.17
CA LEU A 74 -27.27 -2.42 -6.02
C LEU A 74 -27.25 -2.83 -7.49
N ARG A 75 -26.90 -4.09 -7.77
CA ARG A 75 -26.87 -4.62 -9.14
C ARG A 75 -28.24 -4.65 -9.80
N ASN A 76 -29.28 -5.01 -9.05
CA ASN A 76 -30.66 -4.95 -9.54
C ASN A 76 -31.12 -3.53 -9.89
N ASN A 77 -30.53 -2.52 -9.25
CA ASN A 77 -30.77 -1.11 -9.56
C ASN A 77 -29.86 -0.56 -10.67
N GLY A 78 -29.18 -1.43 -11.43
CA GLY A 78 -28.30 -1.05 -12.54
C GLY A 78 -26.91 -0.57 -12.14
N ILE A 79 -26.54 -0.61 -10.85
CA ILE A 79 -25.22 -0.18 -10.39
C ILE A 79 -24.21 -1.32 -10.56
N ILE A 80 -23.21 -1.10 -11.41
CA ILE A 80 -22.12 -2.05 -11.63
C ILE A 80 -21.07 -1.88 -10.53
N ILE A 81 -20.98 -2.86 -9.64
CA ILE A 81 -19.98 -2.91 -8.57
C ILE A 81 -19.20 -4.23 -8.57
N GLN A 82 -17.88 -4.11 -8.55
CA GLN A 82 -16.96 -5.25 -8.37
C GLN A 82 -16.89 -5.62 -6.88
N THR A 83 -16.82 -6.92 -6.60
CA THR A 83 -16.72 -7.44 -5.24
C THR A 83 -15.96 -8.76 -5.25
N GLU A 84 -15.60 -9.25 -4.06
CA GLU A 84 -14.83 -10.47 -3.86
C GLU A 84 -15.50 -11.70 -4.50
N TYR A 85 -14.70 -12.65 -5.00
CA TYR A 85 -15.23 -13.88 -5.62
C TYR A 85 -16.13 -14.66 -4.68
N PHE A 86 -15.80 -14.70 -3.39
CA PHE A 86 -16.64 -15.32 -2.37
C PHE A 86 -18.04 -14.69 -2.30
N ILE A 87 -18.12 -13.35 -2.26
CA ILE A 87 -19.41 -12.64 -2.23
C ILE A 87 -20.22 -12.89 -3.51
N ASN A 88 -19.56 -12.92 -4.68
CA ASN A 88 -20.23 -13.28 -5.93
C ASN A 88 -20.77 -14.72 -5.90
N ALA A 89 -20.03 -15.65 -5.31
CA ALA A 89 -20.47 -17.03 -5.16
C ALA A 89 -21.68 -17.14 -4.24
N LEU A 90 -21.71 -16.40 -3.13
CA LEU A 90 -22.90 -16.33 -2.24
C LEU A 90 -24.14 -15.84 -3.00
N ILE A 91 -24.00 -14.79 -3.82
CA ILE A 91 -25.11 -14.26 -4.63
C ILE A 91 -25.59 -15.29 -5.66
N LYS A 92 -24.65 -16.01 -6.28
CA LYS A 92 -24.92 -16.99 -7.33
C LYS A 92 -25.62 -18.25 -6.82
N HIS A 93 -25.16 -18.78 -5.69
CA HIS A 93 -25.58 -20.10 -5.19
C HIS A 93 -26.66 -20.04 -4.10
N GLY A 94 -26.97 -18.85 -3.57
CA GLY A 94 -27.86 -18.72 -2.40
C GLY A 94 -27.13 -19.10 -1.11
N PHE A 95 -27.81 -18.96 0.05
CA PHE A 95 -27.18 -19.12 1.37
C PHE A 95 -27.32 -20.53 1.97
N GLU A 96 -28.26 -21.34 1.46
CA GLU A 96 -28.62 -22.65 2.05
C GLU A 96 -27.60 -23.76 1.76
N VAL A 97 -26.71 -23.56 0.79
CA VAL A 97 -25.75 -24.58 0.32
C VAL A 97 -24.36 -24.44 0.94
N TRP A 98 -24.23 -23.63 1.99
CA TRP A 98 -22.94 -23.31 2.59
C TRP A 98 -22.83 -23.94 3.97
N LYS A 99 -21.78 -24.73 4.16
CA LYS A 99 -21.44 -25.33 5.45
C LYS A 99 -20.31 -24.56 6.10
N ILE A 100 -20.49 -24.18 7.36
CA ILE A 100 -19.51 -23.41 8.13
C ILE A 100 -18.96 -24.30 9.23
N CYS A 101 -17.65 -24.30 9.38
CA CYS A 101 -16.96 -25.04 10.43
C CYS A 101 -15.86 -24.17 11.02
N GLU A 102 -15.72 -24.19 12.34
CA GLU A 102 -14.47 -23.81 13.00
C GLU A 102 -13.40 -24.84 12.65
N ILE A 103 -12.18 -24.40 12.35
CA ILE A 103 -11.06 -25.28 12.01
C ILE A 103 -9.80 -25.02 12.85
N ASP A 104 -9.72 -23.87 13.52
CA ASP A 104 -8.62 -23.53 14.43
C ASP A 104 -9.03 -22.35 15.33
N THR A 105 -8.26 -22.11 16.39
CA THR A 105 -8.47 -21.00 17.33
C THR A 105 -7.14 -20.32 17.66
N ALA A 106 -7.18 -19.07 18.14
CA ALA A 106 -5.98 -18.34 18.53
C ALA A 106 -6.25 -17.45 19.76
N PHE A 107 -5.19 -17.11 20.48
CA PHE A 107 -5.25 -16.20 21.63
C PHE A 107 -4.88 -14.77 21.26
N THR A 108 -4.04 -14.60 20.25
CA THR A 108 -3.60 -13.29 19.74
C THR A 108 -3.97 -13.12 18.27
N GLN A 109 -4.05 -11.87 17.83
CA GLN A 109 -4.32 -11.58 16.41
C GLN A 109 -3.13 -12.00 15.54
N GLU A 110 -1.90 -11.88 16.05
CA GLU A 110 -0.70 -12.31 15.34
C GLU A 110 -0.71 -13.81 15.05
N GLU A 111 -1.06 -14.64 16.04
CA GLU A 111 -1.22 -16.09 15.85
C GLU A 111 -2.35 -16.40 14.87
N LEU A 112 -3.47 -15.66 14.95
CA LEU A 112 -4.61 -15.82 14.05
C LEU A 112 -4.24 -15.54 12.59
N ASP A 113 -3.51 -14.44 12.33
CA ASP A 113 -3.03 -14.07 11.00
C ASP A 113 -2.11 -15.17 10.42
N GLU A 114 -1.19 -15.72 11.22
CA GLU A 114 -0.28 -16.81 10.81
C GLU A 114 -1.05 -18.09 10.48
N LYS A 115 -2.04 -18.44 11.30
CA LYS A 115 -2.91 -19.60 11.08
C LYS A 115 -3.79 -19.43 9.84
N GLU A 116 -4.32 -18.23 9.57
CA GLU A 116 -5.09 -17.97 8.35
C GLU A 116 -4.25 -18.24 7.10
N ILE A 117 -3.01 -17.75 7.08
CA ILE A 117 -2.06 -17.97 5.97
C ILE A 117 -1.79 -19.46 5.78
N TYR A 118 -1.50 -20.17 6.88
CA TYR A 118 -1.26 -21.60 6.85
C TYR A 118 -2.46 -22.37 6.27
N TRP A 119 -3.68 -22.11 6.75
CA TRP A 119 -4.87 -22.83 6.32
C TRP A 119 -5.23 -22.53 4.86
N ILE A 120 -5.09 -21.29 4.39
CA ILE A 120 -5.28 -20.96 2.97
C ILE A 120 -4.27 -21.73 2.10
N ALA A 121 -3.00 -21.76 2.49
CA ALA A 121 -1.96 -22.49 1.76
C ALA A 121 -2.25 -24.00 1.74
N TYR A 122 -2.61 -24.59 2.88
CA TYR A 122 -2.99 -25.99 3.02
C TYR A 122 -4.14 -26.38 2.08
N TYR A 123 -5.25 -25.63 2.09
CA TYR A 123 -6.40 -25.95 1.25
C TYR A 123 -6.13 -25.72 -0.24
N ARG A 124 -5.30 -24.74 -0.61
CA ARG A 124 -4.90 -24.56 -2.01
C ARG A 124 -4.00 -25.69 -2.50
N GLN A 125 -3.09 -26.18 -1.68
CA GLN A 125 -2.26 -27.34 -2.02
C GLN A 125 -3.11 -28.60 -2.16
N ARG A 126 -4.11 -28.77 -1.27
CA ARG A 126 -4.98 -29.94 -1.25
C ARG A 126 -6.04 -29.96 -2.35
N LEU A 127 -6.68 -28.83 -2.63
CA LEU A 127 -7.84 -28.74 -3.51
C LEU A 127 -7.54 -28.07 -4.86
N GLY A 128 -6.40 -27.41 -5.03
CA GLY A 128 -6.11 -26.53 -6.15
C GLY A 128 -6.53 -25.08 -5.89
N ARG A 129 -5.79 -24.12 -6.43
CA ARG A 129 -5.99 -22.68 -6.19
C ARG A 129 -7.36 -22.21 -6.63
N GLU A 130 -7.88 -22.76 -7.73
CA GLU A 130 -9.18 -22.44 -8.32
C GLU A 130 -10.38 -22.90 -7.47
N ASN A 131 -10.14 -23.77 -6.49
CA ASN A 131 -11.17 -24.30 -5.58
C ASN A 131 -11.15 -23.62 -4.20
N VAL A 132 -10.34 -22.57 -4.04
CA VAL A 132 -10.32 -21.73 -2.83
C VAL A 132 -10.74 -20.31 -3.20
N TYR A 133 -11.80 -19.79 -2.57
CA TYR A 133 -12.37 -18.48 -2.87
C TYR A 133 -11.50 -17.30 -2.40
N ASN A 134 -10.59 -17.52 -1.45
CA ASN A 134 -9.65 -16.50 -0.98
C ASN A 134 -8.79 -15.99 -2.14
N ILE A 135 -8.83 -14.67 -2.37
CA ILE A 135 -8.03 -14.01 -3.41
C ILE A 135 -6.58 -13.91 -2.98
N HIS A 136 -6.39 -13.46 -1.74
CA HIS A 136 -5.09 -13.27 -1.12
C HIS A 136 -4.68 -14.51 -0.32
N ASP A 137 -3.41 -14.55 0.07
CA ASP A 137 -2.82 -15.70 0.75
C ASP A 137 -3.11 -15.69 2.27
N GLY A 138 -3.80 -14.67 2.79
CA GLY A 138 -4.11 -14.46 4.21
C GLY A 138 -3.44 -13.20 4.79
N GLY A 139 -3.78 -12.87 6.03
CA GLY A 139 -3.20 -11.77 6.83
C GLY A 139 -3.86 -10.41 6.55
N THR A 140 -4.00 -9.61 7.60
CA THR A 140 -4.60 -8.26 7.63
C THR A 140 -4.28 -7.40 6.38
N GLY A 141 -5.12 -7.51 5.35
CA GLY A 141 -5.14 -6.60 4.20
C GLY A 141 -4.04 -6.78 3.15
N GLY A 142 -3.67 -8.01 2.78
CA GLY A 142 -3.00 -8.26 1.49
C GLY A 142 -1.60 -7.65 1.37
N ARG A 143 -0.71 -7.97 2.31
CA ARG A 143 0.73 -7.79 2.06
C ARG A 143 1.16 -8.83 1.02
N ASN A 144 1.51 -8.36 -0.17
CA ASN A 144 2.21 -9.19 -1.15
C ASN A 144 3.45 -9.78 -0.46
N SER A 145 3.71 -11.08 -0.64
CA SER A 145 4.95 -11.69 -0.14
C SER A 145 6.17 -10.92 -0.66
N ASP A 146 7.27 -10.91 0.10
CA ASP A 146 8.51 -10.25 -0.33
C ASP A 146 8.96 -10.73 -1.72
N GLU A 147 8.70 -11.99 -2.04
CA GLU A 147 8.97 -12.57 -3.35
C GLU A 147 8.06 -11.99 -4.44
N ALA A 148 6.76 -11.84 -4.17
CA ALA A 148 5.81 -11.20 -5.07
C ALA A 148 6.16 -9.71 -5.26
N LEU A 149 6.55 -8.99 -4.21
CA LEU A 149 7.03 -7.61 -4.28
C LEU A 149 8.29 -7.49 -5.14
N LYS A 150 9.26 -8.40 -4.96
CA LYS A 150 10.47 -8.46 -5.80
C LYS A 150 10.16 -8.80 -7.25
N LYS A 151 9.18 -9.66 -7.52
CA LYS A 151 8.76 -10.02 -8.88
C LYS A 151 8.02 -8.88 -9.57
N ILE A 152 7.11 -8.20 -8.85
CA ILE A 152 6.43 -6.99 -9.32
C ILE A 152 7.45 -5.89 -9.57
N GLY A 153 8.39 -5.68 -8.65
CA GLY A 153 9.49 -4.72 -8.79
C GLY A 153 10.31 -4.96 -10.06
N ARG A 154 10.72 -6.22 -10.31
CA ARG A 154 11.44 -6.62 -11.52
C ARG A 154 10.63 -6.34 -12.79
N ILE A 155 9.37 -6.81 -12.86
CA ILE A 155 8.48 -6.60 -14.02
C ILE A 155 8.28 -5.11 -14.30
N MET A 156 8.08 -4.30 -13.25
CA MET A 156 7.93 -2.86 -13.41
C MET A 156 9.22 -2.23 -13.92
N SER A 157 10.39 -2.63 -13.40
CA SER A 157 11.69 -2.15 -13.87
C SER A 157 11.90 -2.43 -15.37
N THR A 158 11.57 -3.64 -15.84
CA THR A 158 11.66 -4.00 -17.26
C THR A 158 10.70 -3.18 -18.13
N ARG A 159 9.49 -2.90 -17.63
CA ARG A 159 8.53 -2.01 -18.33
C ARG A 159 8.97 -0.55 -18.33
N TRP A 160 9.74 -0.11 -17.33
CA TRP A 160 10.38 1.21 -17.28
C TRP A 160 11.59 1.32 -18.21
N GLU A 161 12.05 0.23 -18.82
CA GLU A 161 13.07 0.25 -19.87
C GLU A 161 12.44 0.33 -21.27
N ASP A 162 11.17 -0.06 -21.42
CA ASP A 162 10.40 0.01 -22.67
C ASP A 162 9.85 1.42 -22.93
N ASP A 163 10.41 2.11 -23.92
CA ASP A 163 10.02 3.47 -24.29
C ASP A 163 8.60 3.56 -24.86
N ASN A 164 8.11 2.51 -25.52
CA ASN A 164 6.76 2.47 -26.08
C ASN A 164 5.72 2.38 -24.94
N TRP A 165 6.04 1.64 -23.88
CA TRP A 165 5.23 1.58 -22.67
C TRP A 165 5.18 2.93 -21.94
N LYS A 166 6.33 3.63 -21.81
CA LYS A 166 6.39 4.97 -21.20
C LYS A 166 5.52 5.98 -21.95
N GLN A 167 5.62 6.00 -23.27
CA GLN A 167 4.88 6.94 -24.11
C GLN A 167 3.37 6.71 -23.98
N LYS A 168 2.92 5.47 -24.14
CA LYS A 168 1.51 5.10 -23.97
C LYS A 168 0.97 5.40 -22.57
N ARG A 169 1.76 5.11 -21.52
CA ARG A 169 1.42 5.41 -20.12
C ARG A 169 1.26 6.91 -19.89
N SER A 170 2.12 7.72 -20.48
CA SER A 170 2.08 9.18 -20.40
C SER A 170 0.85 9.75 -21.11
N GLU A 171 0.55 9.27 -22.32
CA GLU A 171 -0.63 9.66 -23.10
C GLU A 171 -1.93 9.30 -22.38
N ASP A 172 -2.02 8.09 -21.83
CA ASP A 172 -3.17 7.67 -21.02
C ASP A 172 -3.35 8.53 -19.77
N GLN A 173 -2.26 8.85 -19.07
CA GLN A 173 -2.32 9.76 -17.91
C GLN A 173 -2.77 11.16 -18.31
N SER A 174 -2.24 11.71 -19.41
CA SER A 174 -2.66 13.01 -19.92
C SER A 174 -4.15 13.03 -20.24
N ARG A 175 -4.65 12.02 -20.96
CA ARG A 175 -6.07 11.87 -21.30
C ARG A 175 -6.98 11.79 -20.06
N ILE A 176 -6.58 11.00 -19.05
CA ILE A 176 -7.33 10.90 -17.79
C ILE A 176 -7.37 12.24 -17.08
N MET A 177 -6.25 12.96 -17.03
CA MET A 177 -6.18 14.27 -16.36
C MET A 177 -7.00 15.34 -17.08
N THR A 178 -6.98 15.35 -18.42
CA THR A 178 -7.83 16.23 -19.23
C THR A 178 -9.31 15.97 -18.92
N LYS A 179 -9.74 14.71 -18.93
CA LYS A 179 -11.12 14.34 -18.63
C LYS A 179 -11.55 14.74 -17.21
N ARG A 180 -10.71 14.51 -16.21
CA ARG A 180 -11.01 14.92 -14.81
C ARG A 180 -11.03 16.44 -14.62
N TRP A 181 -10.34 17.18 -15.48
CA TRP A 181 -10.40 18.64 -15.51
C TRP A 181 -11.71 19.13 -16.13
N GLU A 182 -12.13 18.53 -17.24
CA GLU A 182 -13.41 18.80 -17.90
C GLU A 182 -14.61 18.46 -17.00
N ASP A 183 -14.54 17.32 -16.30
CA ASP A 183 -15.58 16.85 -15.37
C ASP A 183 -15.63 17.67 -14.05
N GLY A 184 -14.70 18.62 -13.83
CA GLY A 184 -14.65 19.47 -12.64
C GLY A 184 -14.18 18.78 -11.35
N ASP A 185 -13.89 17.47 -11.39
CA ASP A 185 -13.29 16.68 -10.29
C ASP A 185 -11.96 17.30 -9.81
N MET A 186 -11.23 17.93 -10.73
CA MET A 186 -9.95 18.58 -10.46
C MET A 186 -10.03 20.09 -10.20
N SER A 187 -11.20 20.66 -9.87
CA SER A 187 -11.28 22.08 -9.50
C SER A 187 -10.36 22.40 -8.31
N ARG A 188 -9.77 23.61 -8.27
CA ARG A 188 -8.93 24.06 -7.13
C ARG A 188 -9.66 23.90 -5.79
N GLU A 189 -10.97 24.09 -5.81
CA GLU A 189 -11.82 23.93 -4.63
C GLU A 189 -11.95 22.46 -4.20
N ASN A 190 -12.18 21.53 -5.14
CA ASN A 190 -12.23 20.10 -4.84
C ASN A 190 -10.87 19.56 -4.38
N GLN A 191 -9.78 20.05 -4.98
CA GLN A 191 -8.42 19.76 -4.53
C GLN A 191 -8.19 20.26 -3.10
N SER A 192 -8.56 21.51 -2.80
CA SER A 192 -8.42 22.07 -1.44
C SER A 192 -9.22 21.28 -0.41
N LYS A 193 -10.50 20.98 -0.70
CA LYS A 193 -11.38 20.19 0.18
C LYS A 193 -10.82 18.78 0.44
N SER A 194 -10.38 18.10 -0.62
CA SER A 194 -9.72 16.79 -0.50
C SER A 194 -8.46 16.87 0.34
N MET A 195 -7.70 17.94 0.20
CA MET A 195 -6.45 18.11 0.91
C MET A 195 -6.68 18.40 2.39
N ASP A 196 -7.62 19.29 2.70
CA ASP A 196 -8.05 19.61 4.07
C ASP A 196 -8.54 18.35 4.82
N LEU A 197 -9.28 17.47 4.12
CA LEU A 197 -9.71 16.19 4.68
C LEU A 197 -8.55 15.29 5.08
N LYS A 198 -7.47 15.21 4.29
CA LYS A 198 -6.31 14.39 4.66
C LYS A 198 -5.46 15.05 5.76
N TRP A 199 -5.41 16.38 5.84
CA TRP A 199 -4.69 17.09 6.91
C TRP A 199 -5.34 16.94 8.29
N LYS A 200 -6.63 16.57 8.34
CA LYS A 200 -7.34 16.15 9.56
C LYS A 200 -6.88 14.79 10.09
N ASP A 201 -6.29 13.93 9.25
CA ASP A 201 -5.71 12.66 9.70
C ASP A 201 -4.34 12.90 10.34
N ASP A 202 -4.24 12.58 11.63
CA ASP A 202 -3.03 12.76 12.44
C ASP A 202 -1.85 11.92 11.94
N LYS A 203 -2.12 10.71 11.42
CA LYS A 203 -1.08 9.83 10.90
C LYS A 203 -0.49 10.42 9.62
N PHE A 204 -1.34 10.90 8.72
CA PHE A 204 -0.94 11.58 7.50
C PHE A 204 -0.15 12.86 7.83
N ARG A 205 -0.69 13.72 8.71
CA ARG A 205 -0.06 14.98 9.10
C ARG A 205 1.33 14.76 9.73
N ASN A 206 1.45 13.81 10.66
CA ASN A 206 2.73 13.52 11.32
C ASN A 206 3.76 12.95 10.34
N ASN A 207 3.35 12.08 9.42
CA ASN A 207 4.24 11.55 8.39
C ASN A 207 4.70 12.65 7.42
N GLN A 208 3.80 13.53 6.97
CA GLN A 208 4.18 14.68 6.13
C GLN A 208 5.16 15.60 6.87
N CYS A 209 4.88 15.96 8.13
CA CYS A 209 5.79 16.76 8.94
C CYS A 209 7.19 16.13 9.09
N ARG A 210 7.26 14.80 9.30
CA ARG A 210 8.52 14.05 9.35
C ARG A 210 9.29 14.16 8.03
N LEU A 211 8.63 13.83 6.91
CA LEU A 211 9.24 13.90 5.58
C LEU A 211 9.72 15.32 5.23
N PHE A 212 8.94 16.34 5.61
CA PHE A 212 9.36 17.73 5.45
C PHE A 212 10.62 18.05 6.27
N ARG A 213 10.70 17.60 7.53
CA ARG A 213 11.87 17.81 8.37
C ARG A 213 13.11 17.11 7.82
N GLU A 214 12.98 15.84 7.42
CA GLU A 214 14.06 15.04 6.83
C GLU A 214 14.59 15.69 5.54
N LYS A 215 13.68 16.06 4.63
CA LYS A 215 14.05 16.78 3.41
C LYS A 215 14.69 18.13 3.69
N TRP A 216 14.21 18.86 4.71
CA TRP A 216 14.80 20.13 5.13
C TRP A 216 16.18 19.97 5.73
N THR A 217 16.43 18.93 6.55
CA THR A 217 17.75 18.65 7.12
C THR A 217 18.73 18.28 6.02
N GLU A 218 18.35 17.39 5.11
CA GLU A 218 19.17 17.01 3.94
C GLU A 218 19.48 18.22 3.06
N THR A 219 18.47 19.04 2.73
CA THR A 219 18.67 20.25 1.92
C THR A 219 19.54 21.28 2.64
N LYS A 220 19.40 21.39 3.97
CA LYS A 220 20.20 22.31 4.77
C LYS A 220 21.65 21.86 4.84
N GLU A 221 21.91 20.57 5.02
CA GLU A 221 23.25 19.99 5.02
C GLU A 221 23.91 20.12 3.64
N ALA A 222 23.22 19.70 2.57
CA ALA A 222 23.70 19.81 1.20
C ALA A 222 23.98 21.26 0.80
N ASN A 223 23.13 22.20 1.23
CA ASN A 223 23.31 23.61 0.95
C ASN A 223 24.02 24.38 2.10
N SER A 224 24.80 23.68 2.93
CA SER A 224 25.71 24.31 3.89
C SER A 224 27.16 24.10 3.48
N LYS A 225 27.88 25.18 3.23
CA LYS A 225 29.35 25.19 2.99
C LYS A 225 29.97 26.32 3.78
N ASN A 226 31.20 26.11 4.28
CA ASN A 226 31.96 27.11 5.02
C ASN A 226 31.17 27.74 6.20
N GLY A 227 30.33 26.94 6.88
CA GLY A 227 29.48 27.39 7.99
C GLY A 227 28.32 28.32 7.61
N ILE A 228 27.96 28.40 6.33
CA ILE A 228 26.85 29.20 5.82
C ILE A 228 25.87 28.32 5.05
N TYR A 229 24.59 28.48 5.36
CA TYR A 229 23.49 27.89 4.63
C TYR A 229 22.96 28.84 3.55
N LEU A 230 22.72 28.31 2.35
CA LEU A 230 22.00 29.00 1.28
C LEU A 230 20.76 28.20 0.86
N ARG A 231 19.59 28.82 0.86
CA ARG A 231 18.37 28.16 0.37
C ARG A 231 18.44 27.76 -1.11
N ASP A 232 19.13 28.57 -1.92
CA ASP A 232 19.28 28.37 -3.37
C ASP A 232 20.67 28.85 -3.83
N PRO A 233 21.72 28.02 -3.64
CA PRO A 233 23.07 28.34 -4.07
C PRO A 233 23.18 28.34 -5.61
N ILE A 234 24.14 29.10 -6.14
CA ILE A 234 24.43 29.10 -7.58
C ILE A 234 24.94 27.71 -7.99
N LYS A 235 24.26 27.07 -8.95
CA LYS A 235 24.48 25.65 -9.27
C LYS A 235 25.85 25.37 -9.88
N ASN A 236 26.37 26.27 -10.71
CA ASN A 236 27.67 26.09 -11.36
C ASN A 236 28.77 26.76 -10.54
N GLU A 237 29.35 26.02 -9.59
CA GLU A 237 30.37 26.53 -8.68
C GLU A 237 31.62 27.01 -9.42
N GLU A 238 32.12 26.24 -10.39
CA GLU A 238 33.37 26.55 -11.09
C GLU A 238 33.27 27.83 -11.93
N GLU A 239 32.17 27.96 -12.68
CA GLU A 239 31.88 29.18 -13.43
C GLU A 239 31.74 30.39 -12.49
N PHE A 240 31.06 30.21 -11.36
CA PHE A 240 30.88 31.28 -10.39
C PHE A 240 32.21 31.72 -9.77
N ARG A 241 33.13 30.79 -9.48
CA ARG A 241 34.47 31.09 -8.98
C ARG A 241 35.25 31.93 -10.00
N ILE A 242 35.25 31.53 -11.27
CA ILE A 242 35.93 32.24 -12.36
C ILE A 242 35.34 33.64 -12.54
N ASP A 243 34.01 33.76 -12.52
CA ASP A 243 33.31 35.04 -12.67
C ASP A 243 33.61 36.00 -11.51
N VAL A 244 33.69 35.49 -10.29
CA VAL A 244 34.01 36.31 -9.10
C VAL A 244 35.41 36.91 -9.21
N GLU A 245 36.35 36.25 -9.88
CA GLU A 245 37.68 36.82 -10.15
C GLU A 245 37.67 37.87 -11.26
N LYS A 246 36.82 37.72 -12.27
CA LYS A 246 36.83 38.52 -13.50
C LYS A 246 35.86 39.71 -13.49
N LEU A 247 34.73 39.61 -12.80
CA LEU A 247 33.61 40.57 -12.88
C LEU A 247 33.46 41.42 -11.62
N THR A 248 32.86 42.60 -11.76
CA THR A 248 32.43 43.43 -10.61
C THR A 248 31.16 42.88 -9.98
N LEU A 249 30.85 43.31 -8.74
CA LEU A 249 29.63 42.87 -8.05
C LEU A 249 28.35 43.22 -8.81
N GLU A 250 28.32 44.38 -9.48
CA GLU A 250 27.17 44.81 -10.30
C GLU A 250 26.99 43.91 -11.53
N GLN A 251 28.10 43.52 -12.17
CA GLN A 251 28.08 42.59 -13.31
C GLN A 251 27.62 41.19 -12.88
N LEU A 252 28.02 40.71 -11.70
CA LEU A 252 27.55 39.45 -11.13
C LEU A 252 26.06 39.46 -10.81
N VAL A 253 25.56 40.55 -10.20
CA VAL A 253 24.12 40.75 -9.93
C VAL A 253 23.32 40.66 -11.23
N LYS A 254 23.81 41.29 -12.31
CA LYS A 254 23.17 41.27 -13.61
C LYS A 254 23.22 39.88 -14.28
N LYS A 255 24.38 39.20 -14.26
CA LYS A 255 24.58 37.87 -14.88
C LYS A 255 23.69 36.82 -14.23
N TYR A 256 23.70 36.74 -12.90
CA TYR A 256 22.98 35.73 -12.14
C TYR A 256 21.56 36.12 -11.75
N LYS A 257 21.12 37.34 -12.07
CA LYS A 257 19.78 37.89 -11.76
C LYS A 257 19.42 37.71 -10.28
N LYS A 258 20.39 37.93 -9.39
CA LYS A 258 20.25 37.74 -7.94
C LYS A 258 20.65 39.03 -7.22
N SER A 259 20.04 39.28 -6.07
CA SER A 259 20.35 40.48 -5.28
C SER A 259 21.83 40.54 -4.89
N LEU A 260 22.36 41.75 -4.67
CA LEU A 260 23.73 41.96 -4.21
C LEU A 260 24.04 41.18 -2.92
N ASN A 261 23.08 41.12 -1.99
CA ASN A 261 23.21 40.35 -0.77
C ASN A 261 23.32 38.84 -1.05
N THR A 262 22.51 38.33 -2.00
CA THR A 262 22.57 36.93 -2.43
C THR A 262 23.91 36.60 -3.07
N ILE A 263 24.45 37.48 -3.93
CA ILE A 263 25.78 37.31 -4.54
C ILE A 263 26.87 37.27 -3.48
N ARG A 264 26.87 38.23 -2.53
CA ARG A 264 27.82 38.25 -1.41
C ARG A 264 27.75 36.98 -0.56
N LYS A 265 26.56 36.48 -0.25
CA LYS A 265 26.41 35.22 0.48
C LYS A 265 26.91 34.02 -0.32
N ASN A 266 26.70 33.98 -1.64
CA ASN A 266 27.26 32.94 -2.52
C ASN A 266 28.80 33.01 -2.58
N ILE A 267 29.39 34.21 -2.62
CA ILE A 267 30.85 34.38 -2.53
C ILE A 267 31.36 33.76 -1.22
N ILE A 268 30.77 34.10 -0.08
CA ILE A 268 31.22 33.55 1.20
C ILE A 268 30.94 32.04 1.29
N TYR A 269 29.81 31.58 0.76
CA TYR A 269 29.43 30.16 0.70
C TYR A 269 30.44 29.32 -0.07
N PHE A 270 30.88 29.76 -1.25
CA PHE A 270 31.83 29.01 -2.08
C PHE A 270 33.31 29.25 -1.74
N LEU A 271 33.66 30.48 -1.34
CA LEU A 271 35.05 30.93 -1.25
C LEU A 271 35.53 31.22 0.19
N GLY A 272 34.61 31.19 1.17
CA GLY A 272 34.91 31.42 2.58
C GLY A 272 34.86 32.89 3.02
N LYS A 273 34.85 33.13 4.34
CA LYS A 273 34.78 34.49 4.95
C LYS A 273 36.02 35.34 4.70
N ASP A 274 37.14 34.71 4.39
CA ASP A 274 38.42 35.36 4.17
C ASP A 274 38.71 35.68 2.70
N PHE A 275 37.79 35.35 1.79
CA PHE A 275 37.95 35.62 0.37
C PHE A 275 38.04 37.13 0.10
N ARG A 276 39.29 37.58 -0.03
CA ARG A 276 39.79 38.91 -0.43
C ARG A 276 39.05 40.09 0.24
N LYS A 277 39.53 40.47 1.42
CA LYS A 277 39.45 41.87 1.95
C LYS A 277 39.97 42.95 0.97
N LYS A 278 40.48 42.57 -0.22
CA LYS A 278 41.20 43.42 -1.17
C LYS A 278 40.37 43.98 -2.35
N ARG A 279 39.06 43.68 -2.48
CA ARG A 279 38.22 44.27 -3.55
C ARG A 279 36.76 44.56 -3.15
N ILE A 280 36.52 44.75 -1.85
CA ILE A 280 35.20 45.10 -1.29
C ILE A 280 35.07 46.63 -1.06
N ARG A 281 36.14 47.39 -1.35
CA ARG A 281 36.18 48.86 -1.37
C ARG A 281 36.57 49.38 -2.76
N SER A 282 35.64 49.32 -3.70
CA SER A 282 35.55 50.20 -4.89
C SER A 282 34.21 49.97 -5.54
#